data_AF-A0A945FGL9-F1
#
_entry.id   AF-A0A945FGL9-F1
#
_cell.length_a   1.000
_cell.length_b   1.000
_cell.length_c   1.000
_cell.angle_alpha   90.00
_cell.angle_beta   90.00
_cell.angle_gamma   90.00
#
_symmetry.space_group_name_H-M   'P 1'
#
loop_
_entity.id
_entity.type
_entity.pdbx_description
1 polymer ?
#
loop_
_entity_poly.entity_id
_entity_poly.type
_entity_poly.pdbx_seq_one_letter_code
_entity_poly.pdbx_strand_id
1 'polypeptide(L)' 'MKPEALTERLPGIYRAVGPIPLGGPMSMNAAMHVIRAVDAVVLVDPFRLPESDLKTIEDLGGPTHIILTCGNHVRHVD' A
#
# COMPACT_ATOMS: atom_id res chain seq x y z
N MET A 1 16.78 -2.95 0.07
CA MET A 1 15.89 -3.58 -0.94
C MET A 1 15.10 -2.47 -1.63
N LYS A 2 14.60 -2.63 -2.86
CA LYS A 2 13.66 -1.66 -3.46
C LYS A 2 12.23 -2.18 -3.26
N PRO A 3 11.21 -1.31 -3.12
CA PRO A 3 9.83 -1.77 -3.17
C PRO A 3 9.56 -2.52 -4.47
N GLU A 4 8.95 -3.70 -4.37
CA GLU A 4 8.28 -4.39 -5.47
C GLU A 4 7.12 -3.52 -5.94
N ALA A 5 6.97 -3.43 -7.26
CA ALA A 5 5.87 -2.70 -7.89
C ALA A 5 4.51 -3.29 -7.49
N LEU A 6 3.50 -2.43 -7.43
CA LEU A 6 2.11 -2.82 -7.25
C LEU A 6 1.66 -3.75 -8.39
N THR A 7 1.34 -5.00 -8.06
CA THR A 7 1.01 -6.05 -9.05
C THR A 7 -0.29 -6.75 -8.68
N GLU A 8 -1.14 -7.03 -9.67
CA GLU A 8 -2.35 -7.84 -9.46
C GLU A 8 -1.95 -9.29 -9.13
N ARG A 9 -2.47 -9.82 -8.02
CA ARG A 9 -2.17 -11.19 -7.53
C ARG A 9 -3.38 -12.11 -7.68
N LEU A 10 -4.58 -11.54 -7.56
CA LEU A 10 -5.87 -12.17 -7.81
C LEU A 10 -6.76 -11.11 -8.47
N PRO A 11 -7.84 -11.49 -9.18
CA PRO A 11 -8.73 -10.53 -9.82
C PRO A 11 -9.20 -9.44 -8.83
N GLY A 12 -8.85 -8.18 -9.11
CA GLY A 12 -9.17 -7.03 -8.27
C GLY A 12 -8.33 -6.89 -6.98
N ILE A 13 -7.32 -7.73 -6.76
CA ILE A 13 -6.44 -7.68 -5.58
C ILE A 13 -5.01 -7.45 -6.04
N TYR A 14 -4.47 -6.29 -5.66
CA TYR A 14 -3.11 -5.88 -5.97
C TYR A 14 -2.26 -5.88 -4.70
N ARG A 15 -0.96 -6.15 -4.85
CA ARG A 15 -0.01 -6.15 -3.74
C ARG A 15 1.28 -5.45 -4.13
N ALA A 16 1.75 -4.58 -3.23
CA ALA A 16 3.09 -4.03 -3.24
C ALA A 16 3.83 -4.49 -1.97
N VAL A 17 5.13 -4.79 -2.08
CA VAL A 17 5.96 -5.20 -0.94
C VAL A 17 7.20 -4.36 -0.94
N GLY A 18 7.56 -3.72 0.17
CA GLY A 18 8.76 -2.90 0.18
C GLY A 18 9.32 -2.65 1.56
N PRO A 19 10.58 -2.20 1.64
CA PRO A 19 11.15 -1.77 2.90
C PRO A 19 10.48 -0.46 3.34
N ILE A 20 10.10 -0.44 4.61
CA ILE A 20 9.54 0.72 5.28
C ILE A 20 10.48 1.13 6.41
N PRO A 21 10.68 2.44 6.65
CA PRO A 21 11.49 2.90 7.76
C PRO A 21 10.77 2.62 9.10
N LEU A 22 11.52 2.16 10.10
CA LEU A 22 11.04 1.96 11.48
C LEU A 22 11.56 3.02 12.47
N GLY A 23 12.25 4.05 11.96
CA GLY A 23 12.99 5.02 12.75
C GLY A 23 14.49 4.70 12.77
N GLY A 24 15.32 5.75 12.62
CA GLY A 24 16.78 5.60 12.52
C GLY A 24 17.20 4.78 11.27
N PRO A 25 18.29 4.01 11.33
CA PRO A 25 18.78 3.22 10.20
C PRO A 25 17.99 1.91 9.97
N MET A 26 16.97 1.63 10.80
CA MET A 26 16.21 0.38 10.73
C MET A 26 15.10 0.45 9.69
N SER A 27 14.94 -0.65 8.94
CA SER A 27 13.81 -0.86 8.05
C SER A 27 13.28 -2.27 8.21
N MET A 28 11.99 -2.46 7.93
CA MET A 28 11.39 -3.78 7.79
C MET A 28 10.68 -3.90 6.45
N ASN A 29 10.51 -5.12 5.95
CA ASN A 29 9.64 -5.33 4.79
C ASN A 29 8.18 -5.30 5.25
N ALA A 30 7.36 -4.54 4.54
CA ALA A 30 5.91 -4.50 4.72
C ALA A 30 5.20 -4.77 3.40
N ALA A 31 3.98 -5.27 3.50
CA ALA A 31 3.10 -5.51 2.36
C ALA A 31 1.88 -4.61 2.44
N MET A 32 1.57 -3.94 1.34
CA MET A 32 0.35 -3.16 1.13
C MET A 32 -0.52 -3.93 0.16
N HIS A 33 -1.82 -3.95 0.43
CA HIS A 33 -2.81 -4.53 -0.48
C HIS A 33 -3.78 -3.46 -0.95
N VAL A 34 -4.21 -3.57 -2.21
CA VAL A 34 -5.28 -2.77 -2.80
C VAL A 34 -6.36 -3.73 -3.24
N ILE A 35 -7.58 -3.53 -2.76
CA ILE A 35 -8.74 -4.37 -3.10
C ILE A 35 -9.75 -3.50 -3.83
N ARG A 36 -10.05 -3.86 -5.08
CA ARG A 36 -11.10 -3.24 -5.89
C ARG A 36 -12.40 -4.03 -5.72
N ALA A 37 -13.36 -3.43 -5.04
CA ALA A 37 -14.75 -3.85 -5.01
C ALA A 37 -15.57 -3.07 -6.04
N VAL A 38 -16.87 -3.37 -6.16
CA VAL A 38 -17.77 -2.76 -7.15
C VAL A 38 -17.86 -1.24 -6.98
N ASP A 39 -17.90 -0.76 -5.75
CA ASP A 39 -18.13 0.63 -5.35
C ASP A 39 -17.06 1.17 -4.39
N ALA A 40 -15.97 0.42 -4.19
CA ALA A 40 -14.93 0.78 -3.26
C ALA A 40 -13.55 0.33 -3.73
N VAL A 41 -12.55 1.15 -3.43
CA VAL A 41 -11.14 0.76 -3.41
C VAL A 41 -10.66 0.84 -1.97
N VAL A 42 -10.14 -0.28 -1.46
CA VAL A 42 -9.68 -0.41 -0.07
C VAL A 42 -8.16 -0.57 -0.08
N LEU A 43 -7.47 0.29 0.68
CA LEU A 43 -6.04 0.13 0.95
C LEU A 43 -5.88 -0.58 2.29
N VAL A 44 -5.08 -1.63 2.33
CA VAL A 44 -4.71 -2.33 3.57
C VAL A 44 -3.25 -2.07 3.83
N ASP A 45 -2.96 -1.52 5.01
CA ASP A 45 -1.62 -1.23 5.51
C ASP A 45 -0.78 -0.39 4.52
N PRO A 46 -1.30 0.77 4.07
CA PRO A 46 -0.64 1.56 3.05
C PRO A 46 0.73 2.07 3.53
N PHE A 47 1.67 2.12 2.60
CA PHE A 47 2.93 2.82 2.74
C PHE A 47 3.20 3.66 1.49
N ARG A 48 4.20 4.55 1.56
CA ARG A 48 4.54 5.42 0.42
C ARG A 48 4.96 4.59 -0.79
N LEU A 49 4.21 4.72 -1.87
CA LEU A 49 4.50 4.10 -3.15
C LEU A 49 5.19 5.08 -4.12
N PRO A 50 5.87 4.57 -5.16
CA PRO A 50 6.26 5.38 -6.31
C PRO A 50 5.04 5.98 -7.02
N GLU A 51 5.23 7.10 -7.71
CA GLU A 51 4.16 7.82 -8.43
C GLU A 51 3.46 6.94 -9.48
N SER A 52 4.19 6.05 -10.16
CA SER A 52 3.63 5.07 -11.11
C SER A 52 2.56 4.17 -10.49
N ASP A 53 2.77 3.78 -9.23
CA ASP A 53 1.91 2.84 -8.53
C ASP A 53 0.72 3.58 -7.90
N LEU A 54 0.92 4.84 -7.48
CA LEU A 54 -0.16 5.73 -7.07
C LEU A 54 -1.14 5.98 -8.22
N LYS A 55 -0.62 6.23 -9.43
CA LYS A 55 -1.45 6.38 -10.63
C LYS A 55 -2.30 5.14 -10.90
N THR A 56 -1.76 3.94 -10.65
CA THR A 56 -2.54 2.69 -10.79
C THR A 56 -3.71 2.68 -9.80
N ILE A 57 -3.52 3.11 -8.57
CA ILE A 57 -4.60 3.20 -7.56
C ILE A 57 -5.66 4.23 -7.97
N GLU A 58 -5.25 5.37 -8.53
CA GLU A 58 -6.16 6.39 -9.07
C GLU A 58 -6.97 5.85 -10.25
N ASP A 59 -6.34 5.16 -11.19
CA ASP A 59 -6.99 4.55 -12.35
C ASP A 59 -7.99 3.44 -11.96
N LEU A 60 -7.84 2.85 -10.76
CA LEU A 60 -8.83 1.92 -10.18
C LEU A 60 -10.06 2.61 -9.57
N GLY A 61 -10.05 3.95 -9.48
CA GLY A 61 -11.12 4.77 -8.91
C GLY A 61 -10.71 5.58 -7.67
N GLY A 62 -9.46 5.45 -7.21
CA GLY A 62 -8.95 6.11 -6.00
C GLY A 62 -9.46 5.47 -4.71
N PRO A 63 -8.70 5.59 -3.59
CA PRO A 63 -9.03 4.91 -2.34
C PRO A 63 -10.25 5.53 -1.66
N THR A 64 -11.19 4.67 -1.27
CA THR A 64 -12.39 5.03 -0.49
C THR A 64 -12.25 4.66 0.98
N HIS A 65 -11.43 3.66 1.28
CA HIS A 65 -11.23 3.14 2.63
C HIS A 65 -9.75 2.83 2.86
N ILE A 66 -9.31 3.00 4.11
CA ILE A 66 -7.99 2.58 4.59
C ILE A 66 -8.20 1.68 5.81
N ILE A 67 -7.60 0.50 5.77
CA ILE A 67 -7.56 -0.45 6.89
C ILE A 67 -6.13 -0.53 7.39
N LEU A 68 -5.96 -0.37 8.70
CA LEU A 68 -4.71 -0.59 9.41
C LEU A 68 -4.88 -1.80 10.31
N THR A 69 -4.15 -2.87 10.02
CA THR A 69 -4.26 -4.15 10.74
C THR A 69 -3.59 -4.12 12.09
N CYS A 70 -2.63 -3.20 12.30
CA CYS A 70 -1.98 -2.99 13.59
C CYS A 70 -1.55 -1.53 13.77
N GLY A 71 -1.34 -1.12 15.03
CA GLY A 71 -0.92 0.25 15.36
C GLY A 71 0.42 0.66 14.73
N ASN A 72 1.31 -0.29 14.45
CA ASN A 72 2.61 -0.02 13.83
C ASN A 72 2.50 0.39 12.35
N HIS A 73 1.32 0.29 11.75
CA HIS A 73 1.05 0.76 10.39
C HIS A 73 0.55 2.21 10.36
N VAL A 74 0.18 2.77 11.51
CA VAL A 74 0.00 4.22 11.66
C VAL A 74 1.40 4.84 11.63
N ARG A 75 1.76 5.46 10.51
CA ARG A 75 3.05 6.15 10.40
C ARG A 75 2.83 7.64 10.53
N HIS A 76 3.48 8.22 11.52
CA HIS A 76 3.58 9.67 11.65
C HIS A 76 4.32 10.22 10.43
N VAL A 77 3.70 11.16 9.74
CA VAL A 77 4.37 12.05 8.81
C VAL A 77 4.89 13.18 9.69
N ASP A 78 6.21 13.29 9.83
CA ASP A 78 6.84 14.55 10.21
C ASP A 78 6.88 15.47 8.97
#